data_AF-A0A6C0ECP8-F1
#
_entry.id   AF-A0A6C0ECP8-F1
#
_cell.length_a   1.000
_cell.length_b   1.000
_cell.length_c   1.000
_cell.angle_alpha   90.00
_cell.angle_beta   90.00
_cell.angle_gamma   90.00
#
_symmetry.space_group_name_H-M   'P 1'
#
loop_
_entity.id
_entity.type
_entity.pdbx_description
1 polymer ?
#
loop_
_entity_poly.entity_id
_entity_poly.type
_entity_poly.pdbx_seq_one_letter_code
_entity_poly.pdbx_strand_id
1 'polypeptide(L)'
;MGYLTDVLFACPIGIFYYLFVLKMCEILTCDENYNNKIKKILIISFIAGICGFVLSNYLFGVGKKMENRAVRYGVIFGSAILTINTVLFNWELLDNDTKLFIIGFILLSIIVFAYKVNKYGLYESKEVEDE
;
A
#
# COMPACT_ATOMS: atom_id res chain seq x y z
N MET A 1 21.83 -12.83 -3.12
CA MET A 1 22.33 -11.46 -2.84
C MET A 1 21.97 -11.13 -1.40
N GLY A 2 22.82 -10.37 -0.69
CA GLY A 2 22.62 -10.12 0.74
C GLY A 2 21.40 -9.23 1.00
N TYR A 3 20.83 -9.29 2.20
CA TYR A 3 19.73 -8.41 2.61
C TYR A 3 20.06 -6.92 2.39
N LEU A 4 21.33 -6.55 2.58
CA LEU A 4 21.80 -5.17 2.45
C LEU A 4 21.79 -4.68 1.00
N THR A 5 22.16 -5.54 0.03
CA THR A 5 22.08 -5.20 -1.39
C THR A 5 20.63 -5.08 -1.84
N ASP A 6 19.74 -5.95 -1.35
CA ASP A 6 18.32 -5.92 -1.72
C ASP A 6 17.65 -4.62 -1.23
N VAL A 7 17.98 -4.17 -0.03
CA VAL A 7 17.49 -2.89 0.53
C VAL A 7 18.07 -1.69 -0.23
N LEU A 8 19.36 -1.74 -0.58
CA LEU A 8 20.01 -0.65 -1.31
C LEU A 8 19.41 -0.44 -2.70
N PHE A 9 19.03 -1.51 -3.39
CA PHE A 9 18.30 -1.42 -4.66
C PHE A 9 16.81 -1.13 -4.49
N ALA A 10 16.19 -1.54 -3.39
CA ALA A 10 14.78 -1.25 -3.11
C ALA A 10 14.50 0.25 -2.99
N CYS A 11 15.38 1.01 -2.34
CA CYS A 11 15.21 2.44 -2.12
C CYS A 11 14.99 3.25 -3.41
N PRO A 12 15.89 3.21 -4.42
CA PRO A 12 15.69 3.93 -5.68
C PRO A 12 14.45 3.43 -6.44
N ILE A 13 14.16 2.12 -6.41
CA ILE A 13 12.93 1.58 -7.03
C ILE A 13 11.68 2.19 -6.39
N GLY A 14 11.65 2.30 -5.05
CA GLY A 14 10.54 2.91 -4.33
C GLY A 14 10.38 4.39 -4.64
N ILE A 15 11.48 5.14 -4.76
CA ILE A 15 11.46 6.55 -5.18
C ILE A 15 10.92 6.67 -6.62
N PHE A 16 11.37 5.84 -7.54
CA PHE A 16 10.86 5.83 -8.92
C PHE A 16 9.37 5.52 -8.96
N TYR A 17 8.92 4.52 -8.20
CA TYR A 17 7.50 4.20 -8.08
C TYR A 17 6.68 5.38 -7.55
N TYR A 18 7.15 6.03 -6.48
CA TYR A 18 6.52 7.20 -5.90
C TYR A 18 6.38 8.35 -6.92
N LEU A 19 7.48 8.69 -7.59
CA LEU A 19 7.49 9.74 -8.62
C LEU A 19 6.60 9.41 -9.81
N PHE A 20 6.60 8.14 -10.23
CA PHE A 20 5.73 7.66 -11.30
C PHE A 20 4.26 7.86 -10.96
N VAL A 21 3.83 7.44 -9.76
CA VAL A 21 2.44 7.62 -9.31
C VAL A 21 2.07 9.10 -9.24
N LEU A 22 2.92 9.95 -8.67
CA LEU A 22 2.66 11.39 -8.61
C LEU A 22 2.50 12.00 -10.01
N LYS A 23 3.37 11.62 -10.95
CA LYS A 23 3.30 12.15 -12.32
C LYS A 23 2.05 11.68 -13.04
N MET A 24 1.64 10.42 -12.83
CA MET A 24 0.36 9.91 -13.32
C MET A 24 -0.82 10.69 -12.73
N CYS A 25 -0.83 10.94 -11.42
CA CYS A 25 -1.87 11.75 -10.77
C CYS A 25 -1.94 13.17 -11.35
N GLU A 26 -0.79 13.80 -11.59
CA GLU A 26 -0.72 15.15 -12.17
C GLU A 26 -1.31 15.19 -13.59
N ILE A 27 -0.97 14.21 -14.44
CA ILE A 27 -1.48 14.09 -15.80
C ILE A 27 -3.00 13.86 -15.78
N LEU A 28 -3.48 12.96 -14.93
CA LEU A 28 -4.91 12.63 -14.81
C LEU A 28 -5.77 13.77 -14.27
N THR A 29 -5.16 14.75 -13.60
CA THR A 29 -5.86 15.87 -12.96
C THR A 29 -5.48 17.22 -13.58
N CYS A 30 -4.92 17.21 -14.80
CA CYS A 30 -4.44 18.41 -15.47
C CYS A 30 -5.55 19.45 -15.69
N ASP A 31 -6.77 19.00 -16.01
CA ASP A 31 -7.89 19.86 -16.39
C ASP A 31 -8.78 20.29 -15.20
N GLU A 32 -8.42 19.92 -13.98
CA GLU A 32 -9.22 20.17 -12.78
C GLU A 32 -8.87 21.49 -12.09
N ASN A 33 -9.89 22.13 -11.50
CA ASN A 33 -9.70 23.29 -10.62
C ASN A 33 -8.76 22.94 -9.46
N TYR A 34 -7.91 23.88 -9.03
CA TYR A 34 -6.84 23.66 -8.05
C TYR A 34 -7.27 22.89 -6.78
N ASN A 35 -8.40 23.27 -6.17
CA ASN A 35 -8.91 22.59 -4.99
C ASN A 35 -9.38 21.15 -5.27
N ASN A 36 -10.04 20.92 -6.40
CA ASN A 36 -10.48 19.58 -6.80
C ASN A 36 -9.29 18.71 -7.22
N LYS A 37 -8.29 19.33 -7.86
CA LYS A 37 -7.05 18.69 -8.27
C LYS A 37 -6.31 18.10 -7.07
N ILE A 38 -6.08 18.88 -6.01
CA ILE A 38 -5.41 18.39 -4.80
C ILE A 38 -6.16 17.20 -4.20
N LYS A 39 -7.49 17.33 -4.01
CA LYS A 39 -8.31 16.26 -3.45
C LYS A 39 -8.25 14.97 -4.28
N LYS A 40 -8.39 15.08 -5.61
CA LYS A 40 -8.29 13.93 -6.51
C LYS A 40 -6.89 13.30 -6.48
N ILE A 41 -5.83 14.10 -6.48
CA ILE A 41 -4.45 13.60 -6.35
C ILE A 41 -4.30 12.81 -5.06
N LEU A 42 -4.83 13.30 -3.94
CA LEU A 42 -4.74 12.61 -2.65
C LEU A 42 -5.49 11.27 -2.68
N ILE A 43 -6.71 11.25 -3.21
CA ILE A 43 -7.51 10.01 -3.29
C ILE A 43 -6.83 8.98 -4.22
N ILE A 44 -6.41 9.41 -5.41
CA ILE A 44 -5.75 8.52 -6.39
C ILE A 44 -4.43 7.99 -5.82
N SER A 45 -3.65 8.84 -5.15
CA SER A 45 -2.38 8.45 -4.53
C SER A 45 -2.58 7.45 -3.38
N PHE A 46 -3.66 7.59 -2.60
CA PHE A 46 -4.03 6.64 -1.56
C PHE A 46 -4.40 5.27 -2.15
N ILE A 47 -5.27 5.27 -3.18
CA ILE A 47 -5.66 4.04 -3.88
C ILE A 47 -4.45 3.37 -4.53
N ALA A 48 -3.60 4.14 -5.22
CA ALA A 48 -2.37 3.65 -5.82
C ALA A 48 -1.39 3.09 -4.77
N GLY A 49 -1.32 3.71 -3.59
CA GLY A 49 -0.57 3.20 -2.44
C GLY A 49 -1.02 1.79 -2.06
N ILE A 50 -2.33 1.60 -1.82
CA ILE A 50 -2.93 0.30 -1.48
C ILE A 50 -2.74 -0.72 -2.61
N CYS A 51 -3.05 -0.35 -3.86
CA CYS A 51 -2.92 -1.23 -5.02
C CYS A 51 -1.47 -1.68 -5.21
N GLY A 52 -0.49 -0.78 -5.10
CA GLY A 52 0.93 -1.14 -5.18
C GLY A 52 1.37 -2.07 -4.05
N PHE A 53 0.84 -1.92 -2.84
CA PHE A 53 1.12 -2.83 -1.74
C PHE A 53 0.58 -4.24 -2.01
N VAL A 54 -0.65 -4.36 -2.51
CA VAL A 54 -1.26 -5.66 -2.86
C VAL A 54 -0.52 -6.29 -4.04
N LEU A 55 -0.27 -5.50 -5.09
CA LEU A 55 0.39 -5.95 -6.31
C LEU A 55 1.82 -6.44 -6.02
N SER A 56 2.56 -5.72 -5.17
CA SER A 56 3.94 -6.08 -4.85
C SER A 56 4.03 -7.45 -4.15
N ASN A 57 3.11 -7.73 -3.24
CA ASN A 57 3.04 -9.03 -2.57
C ASN A 57 2.51 -10.14 -3.48
N TYR A 58 1.58 -9.82 -4.38
CA TYR A 58 1.00 -10.82 -5.29
C TYR A 58 1.97 -11.26 -6.40
N LEU A 59 2.67 -10.31 -7.04
CA LEU A 59 3.57 -10.58 -8.17
C LEU A 59 4.97 -10.99 -7.72
N PHE A 60 5.56 -10.29 -6.74
CA PHE A 60 6.96 -10.47 -6.33
C PHE A 60 7.10 -11.22 -4.99
N GLY A 61 6.01 -11.82 -4.49
CA GLY A 61 6.01 -12.62 -3.27
C GLY A 61 6.91 -13.86 -3.36
N VAL A 62 7.23 -14.44 -2.20
CA VAL A 62 8.07 -15.65 -2.11
C VAL A 62 7.40 -16.81 -2.85
N GLY A 63 8.16 -17.50 -3.71
CA GLY A 63 7.66 -18.64 -4.50
C GLY A 63 6.82 -18.25 -5.72
N LYS A 64 6.86 -16.99 -6.15
CA LYS A 64 6.18 -16.51 -7.37
C LYS A 64 7.12 -16.49 -8.57
N LYS A 65 6.53 -16.61 -9.78
CA LYS A 65 7.28 -16.64 -11.06
C LYS A 65 8.12 -15.38 -11.31
N MET A 66 7.71 -14.25 -10.74
CA MET A 66 8.41 -12.97 -10.83
C MET A 66 9.08 -12.60 -9.50
N GLU A 67 9.49 -13.56 -8.67
CA GLU A 67 10.12 -13.26 -7.38
C GLU A 67 11.34 -12.34 -7.56
N ASN A 68 11.22 -11.12 -7.04
CA ASN A 68 12.31 -10.16 -6.96
C ASN A 68 12.16 -9.34 -5.69
N ARG A 69 13.01 -9.65 -4.70
CA ARG A 69 12.94 -9.06 -3.35
C ARG A 69 13.19 -7.56 -3.38
N ALA A 70 14.17 -7.10 -4.17
CA ALA A 70 14.47 -5.67 -4.29
C ALA A 70 13.26 -4.89 -4.86
N VAL A 71 12.63 -5.42 -5.91
CA VAL A 71 11.43 -4.79 -6.49
C VAL A 71 10.25 -4.85 -5.52
N ARG A 72 10.03 -5.99 -4.86
CA ARG A 72 8.98 -6.13 -3.84
C ARG A 72 9.13 -5.09 -2.76
N TYR A 73 10.29 -5.01 -2.11
CA TYR A 73 10.54 -4.07 -1.03
C TYR A 73 10.51 -2.63 -1.51
N GLY A 74 10.99 -2.35 -2.73
CA GLY A 74 10.93 -1.01 -3.30
C GLY A 74 9.50 -0.53 -3.53
N VAL A 75 8.65 -1.36 -4.14
CA VAL A 75 7.24 -1.02 -4.35
C VAL A 75 6.48 -0.91 -3.03
N ILE A 76 6.73 -1.83 -2.07
CA ILE A 76 6.14 -1.72 -0.72
C ILE A 76 6.53 -0.39 -0.07
N PHE A 77 7.81 -0.02 -0.12
CA PHE A 77 8.33 1.22 0.46
C PHE A 77 7.68 2.45 -0.19
N GLY A 78 7.65 2.52 -1.53
CA GLY A 78 7.00 3.62 -2.25
C GLY A 78 5.49 3.70 -1.99
N SER A 79 4.81 2.55 -1.92
CA SER A 79 3.39 2.47 -1.53
C SER A 79 3.14 2.97 -0.11
N ALA A 80 4.03 2.63 0.84
CA ALA A 80 3.94 3.11 2.21
C ALA A 80 4.12 4.63 2.28
N ILE A 81 5.10 5.19 1.57
CA ILE A 81 5.29 6.64 1.48
C ILE A 81 4.05 7.32 0.88
N LEU A 82 3.49 6.82 -0.22
CA LEU A 82 2.27 7.37 -0.82
C LEU A 82 1.12 7.41 0.18
N THR A 83 0.91 6.29 0.88
CA THR A 83 -0.20 6.14 1.84
C THR A 83 0.01 7.04 3.07
N ILE A 84 1.22 7.09 3.61
CA ILE A 84 1.56 7.97 4.74
C ILE A 84 1.41 9.44 4.33
N ASN A 85 1.87 9.81 3.15
CA ASN A 85 1.79 11.19 2.68
C ASN A 85 0.33 11.64 2.51
N THR A 86 -0.51 10.76 1.96
CA THR A 86 -1.93 11.05 1.79
C THR A 86 -2.71 11.08 3.10
N VAL A 87 -2.45 10.14 4.01
CA VAL A 87 -3.21 10.02 5.26
C VAL A 87 -2.70 10.93 6.37
N LEU A 88 -1.39 11.01 6.60
CA LEU A 88 -0.85 11.78 7.73
C LEU A 88 -0.58 13.23 7.38
N PHE A 89 0.12 13.50 6.27
CA PHE A 89 0.55 14.87 5.95
C PHE A 89 -0.55 15.73 5.33
N ASN A 90 -1.51 15.11 4.65
CA ASN A 90 -2.58 15.82 3.95
C ASN A 90 -3.96 15.55 4.53
N TRP A 91 -4.04 15.04 5.77
CA TRP A 91 -5.30 14.72 6.43
C TRP A 91 -6.26 15.91 6.45
N GLU A 92 -5.77 17.09 6.81
CA GLU A 92 -6.61 18.28 6.97
C GLU A 92 -7.26 18.73 5.65
N LEU A 93 -6.59 18.49 4.53
CA LEU A 93 -7.05 18.88 3.18
C LEU A 93 -8.12 17.94 2.62
N LEU A 94 -8.34 16.77 3.25
CA LEU A 94 -9.35 15.81 2.84
C LEU A 94 -10.74 16.21 3.33
N ASP A 95 -11.74 16.05 2.46
CA ASP A 95 -13.15 16.21 2.82
C ASP A 95 -13.56 15.15 3.85
N ASN A 96 -14.52 15.49 4.71
CA ASN A 96 -15.02 14.59 5.76
C ASN A 96 -15.51 13.25 5.19
N ASP A 97 -16.17 13.26 4.03
CA ASP A 97 -16.62 12.04 3.36
C ASP A 97 -15.45 11.14 2.96
N THR A 98 -14.34 11.74 2.50
CA THR A 98 -13.13 10.99 2.11
C THR A 98 -12.40 10.46 3.33
N LYS A 99 -12.31 11.26 4.41
CA LYS A 99 -11.77 10.81 5.70
C LYS A 99 -12.55 9.62 6.23
N LEU A 100 -13.88 9.67 6.19
CA LEU A 100 -14.76 8.60 6.63
C LEU A 100 -14.52 7.32 5.80
N PHE A 101 -14.36 7.46 4.48
CA PHE A 101 -14.04 6.34 3.60
C PHE A 101 -12.69 5.68 3.96
N ILE A 102 -11.64 6.47 4.20
CA ILE A 102 -10.32 5.97 4.61
C ILE A 102 -10.41 5.25 5.97
N ILE A 103 -11.10 5.83 6.95
CA ILE A 103 -11.31 5.21 8.28
C ILE A 103 -12.06 3.88 8.13
N GLY A 104 -13.13 3.85 7.34
CA GLY A 104 -13.90 2.65 7.05
C GLY A 104 -13.05 1.55 6.40
N PHE A 105 -12.18 1.93 5.46
CA PHE A 105 -11.25 0.99 4.82
C PHE A 105 -10.22 0.41 5.80
N ILE A 106 -9.66 1.24 6.70
CA ILE A 106 -8.72 0.79 7.73
C ILE A 106 -9.43 -0.16 8.71
N LEU A 107 -10.62 0.19 9.19
CA LEU A 107 -11.42 -0.66 10.07
C LEU A 107 -11.75 -2.01 9.43
N LEU A 108 -12.19 -2.01 8.17
CA LEU A 108 -12.45 -3.24 7.42
C LEU A 108 -11.18 -4.10 7.33
N SER A 109 -10.03 -3.49 7.03
CA SER A 109 -8.75 -4.19 6.94
C SER A 109 -8.36 -4.83 8.28
N ILE A 110 -8.57 -4.13 9.39
CA ILE A 110 -8.33 -4.66 10.75
C ILE A 110 -9.25 -5.85 11.04
N ILE A 111 -10.55 -5.73 10.74
CA ILE A 111 -11.53 -6.81 10.98
C ILE A 111 -11.16 -8.05 10.17
N VAL A 112 -10.90 -7.90 8.87
CA VAL A 112 -10.50 -9.01 7.99
C VAL A 112 -9.22 -9.68 8.49
N PHE A 113 -8.25 -8.89 8.93
CA PHE A 113 -7.00 -9.40 9.47
C PHE A 113 -7.23 -10.18 10.77
N ALA A 114 -8.00 -9.62 11.71
CA ALA A 114 -8.32 -10.26 12.99
C ALA A 114 -9.06 -11.60 12.80
N TYR A 115 -10.01 -11.67 11.86
CA TYR A 115 -10.71 -12.91 11.53
C TYR A 115 -9.78 -13.98 10.96
N LYS A 116 -8.85 -13.59 10.09
CA LYS A 116 -7.85 -14.55 9.57
C LYS A 116 -6.95 -15.08 10.68
N VAL A 117 -6.41 -14.20 11.53
CA VAL A 117 -5.53 -14.60 12.64
C VAL A 117 -6.23 -15.60 13.57
N ASN A 118 -7.48 -15.33 13.94
CA ASN A 118 -8.24 -16.24 14.81
C ASN A 118 -8.49 -17.62 14.16
N LYS A 119 -8.76 -17.65 12.84
CA LYS A 119 -8.96 -18.91 12.11
C LYS A 119 -7.68 -19.77 12.06
N TYR A 120 -6.51 -19.16 11.93
CA TYR A 120 -5.24 -19.90 11.95
C TYR A 120 -4.90 -20.41 13.36
N GLY A 121 -5.18 -19.63 14.41
CA GLY A 121 -4.99 -20.09 15.80
C GLY A 121 -5.89 -21.27 16.19
N LEU A 122 -7.09 -21.39 15.62
CA LEU A 122 -8.00 -22.52 15.83
C LEU A 122 -7.61 -23.80 15.07
N TYR A 123 -6.78 -23.71 14.03
CA TYR A 123 -6.28 -24.88 13.30
C TYR A 123 -5.09 -25.51 14.04
N GLU A 124 -4.15 -24.68 14.52
CA GLU A 124 -3.03 -25.15 15.35
C GLU A 124 -3.52 -25.82 16.64
N SER A 125 -4.60 -25.33 17.27
CA SER A 125 -5.10 -25.95 18.50
C SER A 125 -5.75 -27.33 18.29
N LYS A 126 -6.21 -27.65 17.08
CA LYS A 126 -6.83 -28.96 16.78
C LYS A 126 -5.80 -30.03 16.42
N GLU A 127 -4.72 -29.67 15.74
CA GLU A 127 -3.66 -30.65 15.42
C GLU A 127 -2.90 -31.12 16.67
N VAL A 128 -2.88 -30.31 17.75
CA VAL A 128 -2.24 -30.67 19.03
C VAL A 128 -3.13 -31.55 19.92
N GLU A 129 -4.45 -31.58 19.73
CA GLU A 129 -5.35 -32.47 20.48
C GLU A 129 -5.48 -33.88 19.85
N ASP A 130 -5.05 -34.04 18.59
CA ASP A 130 -5.15 -35.30 17.84
C ASP A 130 -3.83 -36.12 17.80
N GLU A 131 -2.76 -35.68 18.48
CA GLU A 131 -1.50 -36.42 18.73
C GLU A 131 -1.42 -37.03 20.15
#